data_AF-A0A8J7XWM4-F1
#
_entry.id   AF-A0A8J7XWM4-F1
#
_cell.length_a   1.000
_cell.length_b   1.000
_cell.length_c   1.000
_cell.angle_alpha   90.00
_cell.angle_beta   90.00
_cell.angle_gamma   90.00
#
_symmetry.space_group_name_H-M   'P 1'
#
loop_
_entity.id
_entity.type
_entity.pdbx_description
1 polymer ?
#
loop_
_entity_poly.entity_id
_entity_poly.type
_entity_poly.pdbx_seq_one_letter_code
_entity_poly.pdbx_strand_id
1 'polypeptide(L)'
;MHLYLVPSILSLVGNAFLGIYVNVKNPHKKVTYAFTVLVLLLMGWAFSETIMRSQSDAENALFWSKILYLNSFFLPSAFLALSYVYTGGRKYLCILGSYAVGLVFIPFLFSDNFIEKVEVIPSWGYDAQVGSLFSHFAAVYIGIIAVGTFILLQHYRKSPSHEKHRLNFMIAGFLLAVFLIGITNLLSRVLDLSLPRAGSLFTLVATVSFAYGMVKYQLLIVLIREPSRATMDSRCGALCSSCSSYLDGLCPSCELGDAHVRESCPIYQCSSERDVLCNDCSELSTCDIYREYCNVCPFSVDRYGLKVKSSYLWEDADPQFAFEVFRDYIIRGSFGLLITRDYPEKAVEKYQLPNVNVLWLSQVEEHEASVDPTNLPRITHTVSEFVRQAPISFVLLTGLEYLMVHNGFDRVLKHLHMINDQVMTHNSRFLIVVDPKAMDPKELSLLEREMHPLKKDNLFKSPG
;
A
#
# COMPACT_ATOMS: atom_id res chain seq x y z
N MET A 1 44.06 8.46 9.03
CA MET A 1 42.77 9.12 8.70
C MET A 1 42.34 9.96 9.89
N HIS A 2 41.92 11.21 9.69
CA HIS A 2 41.43 12.03 10.80
C HIS A 2 40.07 11.50 11.28
N LEU A 3 39.90 11.32 12.59
CA LEU A 3 38.71 10.71 13.19
C LEU A 3 37.42 11.50 12.90
N TYR A 4 37.49 12.82 12.74
CA TYR A 4 36.35 13.67 12.41
C TYR A 4 35.78 13.48 10.99
N LEU A 5 36.47 12.75 10.11
CA LEU A 5 35.97 12.41 8.77
C LEU A 5 35.08 11.15 8.77
N VAL A 6 35.17 10.31 9.82
CA VAL A 6 34.40 9.06 9.92
C VAL A 6 32.88 9.27 9.80
N PRO A 7 32.25 10.26 10.48
CA PRO A 7 30.80 10.43 10.44
C PRO A 7 30.25 10.75 9.05
N SER A 8 30.93 11.65 8.32
CA SER A 8 30.50 12.10 6.99
C SER A 8 30.77 11.04 5.92
N ILE A 9 31.88 10.30 6.01
CA ILE A 9 32.16 9.13 5.15
C ILE A 9 31.14 8.02 5.39
N LEU A 10 30.84 7.70 6.65
CA LEU A 10 29.84 6.66 6.99
C LEU A 10 28.45 7.05 6.49
N SER A 11 28.07 8.33 6.61
CA SER A 11 26.85 8.88 6.03
C SER A 11 26.82 8.73 4.51
N LEU A 12 27.89 9.11 3.80
CA LEU A 12 27.98 9.01 2.35
C LEU A 12 27.81 7.56 1.86
N VAL A 13 28.57 6.62 2.43
CA VAL A 13 28.54 5.20 2.05
C VAL A 13 27.21 4.55 2.42
N GLY A 14 26.68 4.82 3.62
CA GLY A 14 25.41 4.26 4.08
C GLY A 14 24.22 4.77 3.27
N ASN A 15 24.17 6.07 2.96
CA ASN A 15 23.13 6.63 2.09
C ASN A 15 23.22 6.07 0.66
N ALA A 16 24.43 5.93 0.09
CA ALA A 16 24.62 5.31 -1.22
C ALA A 16 24.12 3.85 -1.25
N PHE A 17 24.51 3.04 -0.26
CA PHE A 17 24.07 1.66 -0.13
C PHE A 17 22.55 1.54 -0.02
N LEU A 18 21.92 2.35 0.85
CA LEU A 18 20.47 2.33 1.03
C LEU A 18 19.71 2.82 -0.20
N GLY A 19 20.23 3.85 -0.89
CA GLY A 19 19.67 4.33 -2.16
C GLY A 19 19.70 3.25 -3.23
N ILE A 20 20.83 2.57 -3.42
CA ILE A 20 20.96 1.45 -4.36
C ILE A 20 20.03 0.29 -3.95
N TYR A 21 20.02 -0.09 -2.67
CA TYR A 21 19.18 -1.18 -2.15
C TYR A 21 17.69 -0.96 -2.44
N VAL A 22 17.17 0.25 -2.20
CA VAL A 22 15.75 0.58 -2.47
C VAL A 22 15.46 0.62 -3.98
N ASN A 23 16.39 1.06 -4.82
CA ASN A 23 16.24 1.01 -6.27
C ASN A 23 16.22 -0.42 -6.81
N VAL A 24 17.08 -1.30 -6.30
CA VAL A 24 17.14 -2.72 -6.69
C VAL A 24 15.90 -3.48 -6.22
N LYS A 25 15.37 -3.17 -5.02
CA LYS A 25 14.18 -3.86 -4.48
C LYS A 25 12.86 -3.34 -5.02
N ASN A 26 12.75 -2.04 -5.32
CA ASN A 26 11.52 -1.40 -5.77
C ASN A 26 11.72 -0.61 -7.08
N PRO A 27 12.19 -1.25 -8.17
CA PRO A 27 12.53 -0.55 -9.40
C PRO A 27 11.31 0.13 -10.05
N HIS A 28 11.56 1.18 -10.84
CA HIS A 28 10.58 1.92 -11.64
C HIS A 28 9.38 2.57 -10.91
N LYS A 29 9.26 2.48 -9.57
CA LYS A 29 8.21 3.16 -8.80
C LYS A 29 8.51 4.66 -8.63
N LYS A 30 7.48 5.52 -8.76
CA LYS A 30 7.60 6.98 -8.57
C LYS A 30 8.11 7.36 -7.17
N VAL A 31 7.70 6.61 -6.13
CA VAL A 31 8.18 6.80 -4.74
C VAL A 31 9.68 6.51 -4.63
N THR A 32 10.16 5.44 -5.28
CA THR A 32 11.60 5.10 -5.36
C THR A 32 12.40 6.22 -6.01
N TYR A 33 11.91 6.80 -7.11
CA TYR A 33 12.57 7.95 -7.75
C TYR A 33 12.65 9.16 -6.81
N ALA A 34 11.53 9.54 -6.16
CA ALA A 34 11.51 10.67 -5.21
C ALA A 34 12.45 10.44 -4.01
N PHE A 35 12.50 9.21 -3.49
CA PHE A 35 13.45 8.83 -2.44
C PHE A 35 14.91 8.89 -2.93
N THR A 36 15.17 8.49 -4.17
CA THR A 36 16.51 8.56 -4.78
C THR A 36 17.00 9.99 -4.91
N VAL A 37 16.15 10.93 -5.34
CA VAL A 37 16.49 12.36 -5.40
C VAL A 37 16.83 12.91 -4.01
N LEU A 38 16.07 12.53 -2.97
CA LEU A 38 16.38 12.91 -1.60
C LEU A 38 17.74 12.33 -1.14
N VAL A 39 17.99 11.04 -1.39
CA VAL A 39 19.25 10.37 -1.03
C VAL A 39 20.46 10.98 -1.76
N LEU A 40 20.33 11.34 -3.04
CA LEU A 40 21.41 11.99 -3.79
C LEU A 40 21.79 13.36 -3.20
N LEU A 41 20.83 14.14 -2.72
CA LEU A 41 21.10 15.42 -2.03
C LEU A 41 21.74 15.20 -0.65
N LEU A 42 21.34 14.14 0.08
CA LEU A 42 21.98 13.75 1.35
C LEU A 42 23.44 13.29 1.13
N MET A 43 23.69 12.53 0.06
CA MET A 43 25.04 12.17 -0.37
C MET A 43 25.85 13.40 -0.78
N GLY A 44 25.27 14.33 -1.53
CA GLY A 44 25.93 15.59 -1.92
C GLY A 44 26.34 16.44 -0.73
N TRP A 45 25.51 16.52 0.32
CA TRP A 45 25.88 17.10 1.61
C TRP A 45 27.04 16.34 2.26
N ALA A 46 26.90 15.04 2.51
CA ALA A 46 27.92 14.24 3.21
C ALA A 46 29.28 14.21 2.49
N PHE A 47 29.27 14.20 1.14
CA PHE A 47 30.45 14.35 0.31
C PHE A 47 31.10 15.73 0.50
N SER A 48 30.34 16.81 0.30
CA SER A 48 30.85 18.18 0.42
C SER A 48 31.42 18.47 1.81
N GLU A 49 30.79 17.96 2.86
CA GLU A 49 31.28 18.04 4.25
C GLU A 49 32.60 17.28 4.45
N THR A 50 32.72 16.08 3.89
CA THR A 50 33.94 15.27 3.95
C THR A 50 35.09 16.00 3.24
N ILE A 51 34.86 16.52 2.04
CA ILE A 51 35.90 17.22 1.29
C ILE A 51 36.29 18.53 1.99
N MET A 52 35.32 19.35 2.43
CA MET A 52 35.55 20.57 3.23
C MET A 52 36.47 20.31 4.42
N ARG A 53 36.16 19.29 5.24
CA ARG A 53 36.95 18.95 6.45
C ARG A 53 38.30 18.33 6.13
N SER A 54 38.53 17.85 4.92
CA SER A 54 39.83 17.31 4.48
C SER A 54 40.78 18.36 3.88
N GLN A 55 40.33 19.61 3.66
CA GLN A 55 41.18 20.67 3.13
C GLN A 55 42.20 21.14 4.17
N SER A 56 43.37 21.55 3.71
CA SER A 56 44.42 22.17 4.52
C SER A 56 44.33 23.70 4.57
N ASP A 57 43.53 24.30 3.70
CA ASP A 57 43.39 25.74 3.52
C ASP A 57 41.94 26.21 3.64
N ALA A 58 41.75 27.44 4.10
CA ALA A 58 40.43 28.01 4.37
C ALA A 58 39.67 28.40 3.10
N GLU A 59 40.34 28.64 1.97
CA GLU A 59 39.72 29.09 0.73
C GLU A 59 38.98 27.92 0.04
N ASN A 60 39.65 26.78 -0.14
CA ASN A 60 39.03 25.56 -0.63
C ASN A 60 37.95 25.04 0.34
N ALA A 61 38.17 25.15 1.66
CA ALA A 61 37.14 24.81 2.65
C ALA A 61 35.89 25.69 2.50
N LEU A 62 36.05 27.01 2.27
CA LEU A 62 34.94 27.92 2.01
C LEU A 62 34.23 27.64 0.68
N PHE A 63 34.95 27.20 -0.36
CA PHE A 63 34.33 26.73 -1.60
C PHE A 63 33.43 25.50 -1.34
N TRP A 64 33.95 24.48 -0.65
CA TRP A 64 33.19 23.26 -0.36
C TRP A 64 32.02 23.48 0.60
N SER A 65 32.12 24.46 1.52
CA SER A 65 30.98 24.84 2.37
C SER A 65 29.84 25.44 1.54
N LYS A 66 30.12 26.23 0.49
CA LYS A 66 29.08 26.74 -0.43
C LYS A 66 28.38 25.62 -1.21
N ILE A 67 29.14 24.61 -1.67
CA ILE A 67 28.58 23.41 -2.33
C ILE A 67 27.72 22.58 -1.36
N LEU A 68 28.12 22.50 -0.08
CA LEU A 68 27.32 21.85 0.96
C LEU A 68 25.93 22.51 1.09
N TYR A 69 25.89 23.85 1.23
CA TYR A 69 24.61 24.57 1.36
C TYR A 69 23.74 24.48 0.10
N LEU A 70 24.32 24.45 -1.10
CA LEU A 70 23.58 24.24 -2.34
C LEU A 70 22.75 22.94 -2.30
N ASN A 71 23.29 21.86 -1.73
CA ASN A 71 22.53 20.62 -1.50
C ASN A 71 21.44 20.83 -0.43
N SER A 72 21.77 21.50 0.67
CA SER A 72 20.82 21.80 1.76
C SER A 72 19.61 22.64 1.32
N PHE A 73 19.74 23.49 0.30
CA PHE A 73 18.62 24.31 -0.21
C PHE A 73 17.50 23.48 -0.83
N PHE A 74 17.80 22.30 -1.38
CA PHE A 74 16.83 21.45 -2.07
C PHE A 74 16.36 20.24 -1.27
N LEU A 75 17.06 19.87 -0.19
CA LEU A 75 16.65 18.80 0.72
C LEU A 75 15.19 18.89 1.22
N PRO A 76 14.67 20.03 1.71
CA PRO A 76 13.32 20.07 2.25
C PRO A 76 12.27 19.96 1.13
N SER A 77 12.60 20.44 -0.07
CA SER A 77 11.76 20.35 -1.27
C SER A 77 11.71 18.92 -1.84
N ALA A 78 12.83 18.20 -1.80
CA ALA A 78 12.89 16.77 -2.12
C ALA A 78 12.09 15.92 -1.12
N PHE A 79 12.17 16.23 0.18
CA PHE A 79 11.34 15.60 1.20
C PHE A 79 9.84 15.88 0.99
N LEU A 80 9.46 17.14 0.71
CA LEU A 80 8.07 17.50 0.39
C LEU A 80 7.55 16.73 -0.85
N ALA A 81 8.38 16.60 -1.89
CA ALA A 81 8.07 15.82 -3.07
C ALA A 81 7.85 14.33 -2.73
N LEU A 82 8.75 13.74 -1.93
CA LEU A 82 8.58 12.37 -1.43
C LEU A 82 7.28 12.20 -0.64
N SER A 83 6.94 13.11 0.28
CA SER A 83 5.67 13.07 1.03
C SER A 83 4.44 13.10 0.13
N TYR A 84 4.40 13.97 -0.90
CA TYR A 84 3.28 14.00 -1.84
C TYR A 84 3.21 12.74 -2.71
N VAL A 85 4.35 12.29 -3.27
CA VAL A 85 4.40 11.11 -4.15
C VAL A 85 4.05 9.83 -3.39
N TYR A 86 4.51 9.69 -2.13
CA TYR A 86 4.15 8.58 -1.25
C TYR A 86 2.64 8.57 -0.95
N THR A 87 2.04 9.73 -0.65
CA THR A 87 0.62 9.82 -0.25
C THR A 87 -0.37 9.89 -1.43
N GLY A 88 0.11 9.79 -2.68
CA GLY A 88 -0.71 9.90 -3.88
C GLY A 88 -1.21 11.33 -4.19
N GLY A 89 -0.74 12.34 -3.47
CA GLY A 89 -1.18 13.73 -3.61
C GLY A 89 -0.62 14.40 -4.88
N ARG A 90 -1.45 15.21 -5.55
CA ARG A 90 -1.14 15.81 -6.87
C ARG A 90 -0.87 17.33 -6.85
N LYS A 91 -0.33 17.89 -5.76
CA LYS A 91 -0.03 19.33 -5.64
C LYS A 91 1.33 19.72 -6.26
N TYR A 92 1.47 19.52 -7.56
CA TYR A 92 2.74 19.77 -8.29
C TYR A 92 3.24 21.22 -8.15
N LEU A 93 2.34 22.21 -8.14
CA LEU A 93 2.68 23.63 -7.94
C LEU A 93 3.33 23.90 -6.58
N CYS A 94 2.93 23.21 -5.52
CA CYS A 94 3.53 23.37 -4.19
C CYS A 94 4.96 22.83 -4.15
N ILE A 95 5.22 21.72 -4.87
CA ILE A 95 6.57 21.16 -5.03
C ILE A 95 7.43 22.12 -5.87
N LEU A 96 6.94 22.57 -7.02
CA LEU A 96 7.69 23.50 -7.87
C LEU A 96 8.01 24.82 -7.14
N GLY A 97 7.05 25.35 -6.38
CA GLY A 97 7.24 26.52 -5.53
C GLY A 97 8.32 26.32 -4.45
N SER A 98 8.38 25.16 -3.79
CA SER A 98 9.42 24.90 -2.79
C SER A 98 10.82 24.77 -3.41
N TYR A 99 10.95 24.25 -4.63
CA TYR A 99 12.22 24.28 -5.37
C TYR A 99 12.60 25.71 -5.81
N ALA A 100 11.63 26.52 -6.25
CA ALA A 100 11.87 27.92 -6.60
C ALA A 100 12.38 28.75 -5.40
N VAL A 101 11.86 28.50 -4.19
CA VAL A 101 12.37 29.12 -2.96
C VAL A 101 13.83 28.74 -2.69
N GLY A 102 14.24 27.50 -2.97
CA GLY A 102 15.65 27.08 -2.87
C GLY A 102 16.57 27.86 -3.83
N LEU A 103 16.11 28.14 -5.06
CA LEU A 103 16.86 28.93 -6.04
C LEU A 103 17.10 30.38 -5.57
N VAL A 104 16.15 30.99 -4.84
CA VAL A 104 16.28 32.35 -4.28
C VAL A 104 17.45 32.45 -3.29
N PHE A 105 17.84 31.36 -2.62
CA PHE A 105 18.96 31.36 -1.68
C PHE A 105 20.35 31.27 -2.36
N ILE A 106 20.45 30.87 -3.63
CA ILE A 106 21.74 30.66 -4.32
C ILE A 106 22.60 31.94 -4.40
N PRO A 107 22.09 33.12 -4.79
CA PRO A 107 22.91 34.34 -4.85
C PRO A 107 23.52 34.73 -3.49
N PHE A 108 22.82 34.43 -2.39
CA PHE A 108 23.29 34.77 -1.04
C PHE A 108 24.48 33.90 -0.59
N LEU A 109 24.77 32.75 -1.22
CA LEU A 109 26.00 31.97 -0.95
C LEU A 109 27.30 32.75 -1.22
N PHE A 110 27.22 33.84 -2.00
CA PHE A 110 28.33 34.74 -2.30
C PHE A 110 28.32 36.02 -1.45
N SER A 111 27.48 36.09 -0.43
CA SER A 111 27.40 37.21 0.51
C SER A 111 27.76 36.77 1.94
N ASP A 112 28.59 37.57 2.59
CA ASP A 112 28.99 37.41 3.99
C ASP A 112 27.78 37.39 4.96
N ASN A 113 26.64 37.95 4.52
CA ASN A 113 25.37 37.88 5.23
C ASN A 113 24.79 36.45 5.38
N PHE A 114 25.28 35.48 4.59
CA PHE A 114 24.85 34.08 4.66
C PHE A 114 25.97 33.14 5.17
N ILE A 115 27.16 33.23 4.59
CA ILE A 115 28.38 32.54 5.05
C ILE A 115 29.47 33.60 5.15
N GLU A 116 29.85 33.98 6.37
CA GLU A 116 30.86 35.02 6.61
C GLU A 116 32.26 34.49 6.28
N LYS A 117 32.58 33.29 6.78
CA LYS A 117 33.87 32.61 6.60
C LYS A 117 33.75 31.14 7.04
N VAL A 118 34.86 30.41 6.99
CA VAL A 118 35.01 29.12 7.66
C VAL A 118 35.84 29.27 8.93
N GLU A 119 35.48 28.50 9.95
CA GLU A 119 36.18 28.41 11.23
C GLU A 119 36.69 26.97 11.43
N VAL A 120 37.73 26.78 12.26
CA VAL A 120 38.21 25.45 12.63
C VAL A 120 37.66 25.12 14.01
N ILE A 121 36.74 24.17 14.07
CA ILE A 121 36.19 23.66 15.33
C ILE A 121 37.18 22.66 15.93
N PRO A 122 37.59 22.82 17.21
CA PRO A 122 38.47 21.88 17.89
C PRO A 122 37.96 20.43 17.76
N SER A 123 38.86 19.52 17.36
CA SER A 123 38.56 18.10 17.13
C SER A 123 37.53 17.77 16.04
N TRP A 124 36.99 18.75 15.30
CA TRP A 124 35.95 18.53 14.28
C TRP A 124 36.31 19.07 12.88
N GLY A 125 37.32 19.94 12.77
CA GLY A 125 37.82 20.45 11.49
C GLY A 125 37.08 21.71 11.01
N TYR A 126 37.21 22.03 9.72
CA TYR A 126 36.54 23.19 9.13
C TYR A 126 35.01 23.06 9.19
N ASP A 127 34.34 24.18 9.46
CA ASP A 127 32.89 24.34 9.33
C ASP A 127 32.54 25.79 8.97
N ALA A 128 31.30 26.06 8.57
CA ALA A 128 30.88 27.39 8.14
C ALA A 128 30.42 28.25 9.32
N GLN A 129 30.93 29.47 9.41
CA GLN A 129 30.36 30.52 10.24
C GLN A 129 29.22 31.19 9.47
N VAL A 130 28.02 31.15 10.05
CA VAL A 130 26.78 31.57 9.40
C VAL A 130 26.45 33.03 9.69
N GLY A 131 26.02 33.76 8.66
CA GLY A 131 25.56 35.15 8.79
C GLY A 131 24.08 35.27 9.16
N SER A 132 23.60 36.51 9.28
CA SER A 132 22.23 36.83 9.73
C SER A 132 21.10 36.25 8.87
N LEU A 133 21.32 36.04 7.57
CA LEU A 133 20.34 35.44 6.65
C LEU A 133 20.14 33.94 6.86
N PHE A 134 21.05 33.24 7.55
CA PHE A 134 20.91 31.80 7.82
C PHE A 134 19.67 31.49 8.66
N SER A 135 19.27 32.37 9.58
CA SER A 135 18.04 32.22 10.39
C SER A 135 16.77 32.20 9.53
N HIS A 136 16.73 33.02 8.47
CA HIS A 136 15.62 33.10 7.53
C HIS A 136 15.54 31.84 6.66
N PHE A 137 16.68 31.36 6.17
CA PHE A 137 16.77 30.06 5.50
C PHE A 137 16.32 28.91 6.41
N ALA A 138 16.77 28.87 7.66
CA ALA A 138 16.38 27.83 8.61
C ALA A 138 14.87 27.83 8.91
N ALA A 139 14.24 29.00 9.04
CA ALA A 139 12.79 29.13 9.21
C ALA A 139 12.02 28.57 8.00
N VAL A 140 12.45 28.90 6.79
CA VAL A 140 11.88 28.36 5.54
C VAL A 140 12.07 26.83 5.45
N TYR A 141 13.26 26.34 5.77
CA TYR A 141 13.59 24.91 5.77
C TYR A 141 12.66 24.15 6.73
N ILE A 142 12.54 24.61 7.99
CA ILE A 142 11.65 24.01 8.99
C ILE A 142 10.19 24.05 8.51
N GLY A 143 9.73 25.16 7.92
CA GLY A 143 8.37 25.29 7.40
C GLY A 143 8.03 24.25 6.33
N ILE A 144 8.91 24.05 5.35
CA ILE A 144 8.71 23.06 4.28
C ILE A 144 8.75 21.62 4.84
N ILE A 145 9.67 21.32 5.75
CA ILE A 145 9.74 20.02 6.44
C ILE A 145 8.47 19.77 7.27
N ALA A 146 7.95 20.78 7.97
CA ALA A 146 6.74 20.67 8.76
C ALA A 146 5.51 20.37 7.88
N VAL A 147 5.38 21.02 6.71
CA VAL A 147 4.33 20.72 5.72
C VAL A 147 4.46 19.28 5.20
N GLY A 148 5.68 18.85 4.81
CA GLY A 148 5.94 17.49 4.35
C GLY A 148 5.60 16.43 5.41
N THR A 149 5.86 16.73 6.68
CA THR A 149 5.56 15.86 7.83
C THR A 149 4.07 15.84 8.15
N PHE A 150 3.39 17.00 8.08
CA PHE A 150 1.95 17.11 8.27
C PHE A 150 1.17 16.29 7.23
N ILE A 151 1.62 16.27 5.97
CA ILE A 151 1.04 15.42 4.91
C ILE A 151 1.13 13.94 5.28
N LEU A 152 2.30 13.47 5.73
CA LEU A 152 2.50 12.07 6.17
C LEU A 152 1.65 11.75 7.41
N LEU A 153 1.55 12.66 8.38
CA LEU A 153 0.71 12.51 9.58
C LEU A 153 -0.80 12.51 9.26
N GLN A 154 -1.24 13.32 8.30
CA GLN A 154 -2.63 13.34 7.86
C GLN A 154 -3.00 12.03 7.15
N HIS A 155 -2.09 11.51 6.31
CA HIS A 155 -2.25 10.21 5.67
C HIS A 155 -2.25 9.09 6.73
N TYR A 156 -1.28 9.08 7.64
CA TYR A 156 -1.21 8.15 8.79
C TYR A 156 -2.54 8.06 9.56
N ARG A 157 -3.18 9.19 9.89
CA ARG A 157 -4.47 9.17 10.61
C ARG A 157 -5.57 8.40 9.85
N LYS A 158 -5.63 8.59 8.52
CA LYS A 158 -6.62 7.96 7.62
C LYS A 158 -6.28 6.51 7.24
N SER A 159 -5.02 6.11 7.38
CA SER A 159 -4.54 4.79 6.96
C SER A 159 -5.06 3.62 7.85
N PRO A 160 -5.20 2.40 7.29
CA PRO A 160 -5.50 1.19 8.06
C PRO A 160 -4.33 0.80 9.00
N SER A 161 -4.58 -0.11 9.94
CA SER A 161 -3.63 -0.44 11.03
C SER A 161 -2.23 -0.87 10.55
N HIS A 162 -2.15 -1.64 9.45
CA HIS A 162 -0.88 -2.10 8.90
C HIS A 162 -0.06 -0.96 8.26
N GLU A 163 -0.72 -0.11 7.49
CA GLU A 163 -0.13 1.07 6.84
C GLU A 163 0.27 2.10 7.90
N LYS A 164 -0.49 2.20 8.99
CA LYS A 164 -0.11 2.95 10.20
C LYS A 164 1.20 2.43 10.80
N HIS A 165 1.44 1.13 10.92
CA HIS A 165 2.72 0.62 11.44
C HIS A 165 3.92 0.98 10.53
N ARG A 166 3.74 0.90 9.19
CA ARG A 166 4.72 1.34 8.20
C ARG A 166 5.06 2.83 8.34
N LEU A 167 4.03 3.68 8.31
CA LEU A 167 4.15 5.12 8.45
C LEU A 167 4.68 5.54 9.83
N ASN A 168 4.30 4.85 10.91
CA ASN A 168 4.80 5.14 12.26
C ASN A 168 6.32 4.97 12.32
N PHE A 169 6.87 3.89 11.75
CA PHE A 169 8.32 3.69 11.71
C PHE A 169 9.04 4.77 10.89
N MET A 170 8.49 5.12 9.72
CA MET A 170 9.04 6.16 8.85
C MET A 170 9.00 7.54 9.52
N ILE A 171 7.85 7.93 10.08
CA ILE A 171 7.64 9.23 10.73
C ILE A 171 8.43 9.34 12.04
N ALA A 172 8.45 8.30 12.88
CA ALA A 172 9.21 8.33 14.14
C ALA A 172 10.72 8.42 13.89
N GLY A 173 11.26 7.63 12.96
CA GLY A 173 12.66 7.71 12.56
C GLY A 173 13.03 9.04 11.89
N PHE A 174 12.12 9.59 11.08
CA PHE A 174 12.29 10.92 10.50
C PHE A 174 12.31 12.04 11.55
N LEU A 175 11.35 12.03 12.48
CA LEU A 175 11.30 13.02 13.57
C LEU A 175 12.53 12.93 14.48
N LEU A 176 13.00 11.71 14.78
CA LEU A 176 14.25 11.49 15.50
C LEU A 176 15.46 12.05 14.74
N ALA A 177 15.55 11.81 13.43
CA ALA A 177 16.62 12.37 12.60
C ALA A 177 16.57 13.91 12.56
N VAL A 178 15.40 14.50 12.33
CA VAL A 178 15.20 15.97 12.31
C VAL A 178 15.55 16.59 13.66
N PHE A 179 15.21 15.94 14.78
CA PHE A 179 15.58 16.38 16.12
C PHE A 179 17.10 16.37 16.33
N LEU A 180 17.78 15.27 15.99
CA LEU A 180 19.23 15.13 16.15
C LEU A 180 20.02 16.09 15.23
N ILE A 181 19.59 16.26 13.98
CA ILE A 181 20.13 17.24 13.03
C ILE A 181 19.87 18.67 13.52
N GLY A 182 18.66 18.95 13.99
CA GLY A 182 18.27 20.25 14.52
C GLY A 182 19.13 20.67 15.71
N ILE A 183 19.40 19.77 16.65
CA ILE A 183 20.29 20.05 17.78
C ILE A 183 21.73 20.29 17.32
N THR A 184 22.28 19.41 16.48
CA THR A 184 23.72 19.42 16.16
C THR A 184 24.14 20.45 15.11
N ASN A 185 23.25 20.85 14.20
CA ASN A 185 23.59 21.74 13.07
C ASN A 185 22.78 23.05 12.98
N LEU A 186 21.71 23.20 13.77
CA LEU A 186 20.93 24.44 13.84
C LEU A 186 21.00 25.09 15.23
N LEU A 187 20.59 24.37 16.28
CA LEU A 187 20.56 24.91 17.65
C LEU A 187 21.97 25.24 18.16
N SER A 188 22.96 24.39 17.84
CA SER A 188 24.37 24.66 18.13
C SER A 188 24.88 25.98 17.55
N ARG A 189 24.41 26.38 16.37
CA ARG A 189 24.78 27.65 15.70
C ARG A 189 24.02 28.87 16.20
N VAL A 190 22.83 28.67 16.80
CA VAL A 190 22.00 29.76 17.34
C VAL A 190 22.33 30.05 18.81
N LEU A 191 22.72 29.03 19.57
CA LEU A 191 23.04 29.13 21.01
C LEU A 191 24.54 28.98 21.33
N ASP A 192 25.40 29.00 20.31
CA ASP A 192 26.86 28.83 20.40
C ASP A 192 27.32 27.64 21.28
N LEU A 193 26.64 26.50 21.09
CA LEU A 193 26.93 25.28 21.86
C LEU A 193 28.10 24.52 21.23
N SER A 194 29.06 24.10 22.06
CA SER A 194 30.25 23.31 21.70
C SER A 194 29.96 21.84 21.35
N LEU A 195 28.86 21.59 20.63
CA LEU A 195 28.48 20.28 20.12
C LEU A 195 29.18 19.96 18.79
N PRO A 196 29.63 18.72 18.57
CA PRO A 196 30.13 18.30 17.26
C PRO A 196 29.03 18.40 16.21
N ARG A 197 29.31 19.11 15.11
CA ARG A 197 28.36 19.37 14.00
C ARG A 197 28.22 18.12 13.12
N ALA A 198 27.50 17.12 13.66
CA ALA A 198 27.42 15.75 13.15
C ALA A 198 26.12 15.44 12.37
N GLY A 199 25.37 16.46 11.94
CA GLY A 199 24.06 16.31 11.30
C GLY A 199 24.03 15.33 10.12
N SER A 200 25.09 15.24 9.30
CA SER A 200 25.17 14.30 8.19
C SER A 200 25.04 12.84 8.63
N LEU A 201 25.61 12.45 9.78
CA LEU A 201 25.52 11.09 10.31
C LEU A 201 24.07 10.71 10.62
N PHE A 202 23.32 11.63 11.21
CA PHE A 202 21.91 11.40 11.61
C PHE A 202 20.96 11.31 10.42
N THR A 203 21.37 11.71 9.21
CA THR A 203 20.58 11.45 7.98
C THR A 203 20.37 9.95 7.75
N LEU A 204 21.31 9.09 8.15
CA LEU A 204 21.17 7.63 8.05
C LEU A 204 19.96 7.12 8.84
N VAL A 205 19.60 7.75 9.97
CA VAL A 205 18.40 7.37 10.75
C VAL A 205 17.15 7.57 9.90
N ALA A 206 17.02 8.70 9.20
CA ALA A 206 15.93 8.93 8.27
C ALA A 206 15.98 7.93 7.09
N THR A 207 17.12 7.80 6.43
CA THR A 207 17.26 6.96 5.23
C THR A 207 17.00 5.48 5.52
N VAL A 208 17.46 4.94 6.66
CA VAL A 208 17.15 3.57 7.11
C VAL A 208 15.65 3.43 7.37
N SER A 209 15.02 4.40 8.06
CA SER A 209 13.60 4.34 8.37
C SER A 209 12.69 4.37 7.13
N PHE A 210 13.02 5.22 6.15
CA PHE A 210 12.35 5.25 4.86
C PHE A 210 12.62 3.97 4.04
N ALA A 211 13.87 3.52 3.92
CA ALA A 211 14.22 2.32 3.16
C ALA A 211 13.55 1.05 3.71
N TYR A 212 13.56 0.87 5.04
CA TYR A 212 12.88 -0.23 5.71
C TYR A 212 11.36 -0.18 5.50
N GLY A 213 10.75 1.00 5.68
CA GLY A 213 9.32 1.21 5.45
C GLY A 213 8.91 0.89 4.01
N MET A 214 9.69 1.38 3.02
CA MET A 214 9.42 1.21 1.60
C MET A 214 9.66 -0.22 1.09
N VAL A 215 10.58 -0.99 1.65
CA VAL A 215 10.90 -2.35 1.16
C VAL A 215 10.16 -3.45 1.93
N LYS A 216 10.04 -3.38 3.26
CA LYS A 216 9.51 -4.49 4.05
C LYS A 216 7.98 -4.64 3.97
N TYR A 217 7.26 -3.55 3.71
CA TYR A 217 5.80 -3.48 3.82
C TYR A 217 5.09 -3.28 2.47
N GLN A 218 5.68 -3.72 1.35
CA GLN A 218 4.94 -3.85 0.07
C GLN A 218 4.05 -5.10 0.00
N LEU A 219 4.04 -5.93 1.06
CA LEU A 219 3.51 -7.30 1.04
C LEU A 219 2.14 -7.48 1.72
N LEU A 220 1.56 -6.42 2.28
CA LEU A 220 0.20 -6.48 2.81
C LEU A 220 -0.80 -6.29 1.68
N ILE A 221 -1.66 -7.29 1.47
CA ILE A 221 -2.93 -7.09 0.78
C ILE A 221 -3.66 -6.00 1.57
N VAL A 222 -3.71 -4.80 1.00
CA VAL A 222 -4.71 -3.82 1.37
C VAL A 222 -6.03 -4.44 0.92
N LEU A 223 -6.98 -4.65 1.84
CA LEU A 223 -8.34 -5.04 1.45
C LEU A 223 -8.90 -3.92 0.55
N ILE A 224 -8.84 -4.11 -0.77
CA ILE A 224 -9.34 -3.13 -1.73
C ILE A 224 -10.84 -3.03 -1.52
N ARG A 225 -11.27 -1.86 -1.08
CA ARG A 225 -12.67 -1.53 -0.84
C ARG A 225 -12.93 -0.19 -1.49
N GLU A 226 -13.96 -0.13 -2.34
CA GLU A 226 -14.46 1.14 -2.82
C GLU A 226 -14.82 2.05 -1.63
N PRO A 227 -14.62 3.37 -1.74
CA PRO A 227 -15.19 4.29 -0.76
C PRO A 227 -16.70 4.12 -0.70
N SER A 228 -17.28 4.34 0.49
CA SER A 228 -18.73 4.26 0.71
C SER A 228 -19.47 5.09 -0.34
N ARG A 229 -20.40 4.45 -1.06
CA ARG A 229 -21.16 5.09 -2.12
C ARG A 229 -22.05 6.19 -1.54
N ALA A 230 -22.40 7.18 -2.37
CA ALA A 230 -23.53 8.03 -2.05
C ALA A 230 -24.75 7.13 -1.83
N THR A 231 -25.41 7.26 -0.68
CA THR A 231 -26.45 6.33 -0.24
C THR A 231 -27.67 6.45 -1.12
N MET A 232 -27.97 5.40 -1.89
CA MET A 232 -29.28 5.20 -2.49
C MET A 232 -29.94 4.04 -1.75
N ASP A 233 -31.08 4.29 -1.12
CA ASP A 233 -31.90 3.22 -0.56
C ASP A 233 -32.34 2.28 -1.67
N SER A 234 -32.56 1.00 -1.34
CA SER A 234 -32.90 0.03 -2.38
C SER A 234 -34.22 0.42 -3.03
N ARG A 235 -34.37 0.11 -4.32
CA ARG A 235 -35.62 0.32 -5.07
C ARG A 235 -36.83 -0.34 -4.40
N CYS A 236 -36.62 -1.46 -3.69
CA CYS A 236 -37.63 -2.12 -2.85
C CYS A 236 -37.87 -1.50 -1.46
N GLY A 237 -37.36 -0.31 -1.18
CA GLY A 237 -37.63 0.43 0.06
C GLY A 237 -36.83 -0.02 1.29
N ALA A 238 -35.94 -1.01 1.17
CA ALA A 238 -35.04 -1.32 2.26
C ALA A 238 -34.08 -0.15 2.49
N LEU A 239 -34.04 0.34 3.72
CA LEU A 239 -33.20 1.45 4.18
C LEU A 239 -31.72 1.03 4.23
N CYS A 240 -31.10 0.91 3.05
CA CYS A 240 -29.68 0.68 2.89
C CYS A 240 -28.84 1.78 3.59
N SER A 241 -29.35 3.02 3.59
CA SER A 241 -28.88 4.17 4.38
C SER A 241 -28.82 3.91 5.90
N SER A 242 -29.57 2.95 6.42
CA SER A 242 -29.60 2.56 7.83
C SER A 242 -28.87 1.23 8.11
N CYS A 243 -28.39 0.54 7.08
CA CYS A 243 -27.71 -0.74 7.20
C CYS A 243 -26.19 -0.52 7.31
N SER A 244 -25.57 -0.90 8.44
CA SER A 244 -24.11 -0.80 8.63
C SER A 244 -23.32 -1.47 7.49
N SER A 245 -23.73 -2.67 7.08
CA SER A 245 -23.09 -3.38 5.96
C SER A 245 -23.19 -2.64 4.62
N TYR A 246 -24.20 -1.80 4.38
CA TYR A 246 -24.24 -0.97 3.17
C TYR A 246 -23.48 0.35 3.36
N LEU A 247 -23.67 1.03 4.50
CA LEU A 247 -22.97 2.27 4.86
C LEU A 247 -21.45 2.13 4.83
N ASP A 248 -20.94 1.03 5.37
CA ASP A 248 -19.52 0.73 5.36
C ASP A 248 -19.02 0.39 3.93
N GLY A 249 -19.90 -0.08 3.05
CA GLY A 249 -19.57 -0.61 1.72
C GLY A 249 -19.18 -2.10 1.73
N LEU A 250 -19.88 -2.96 2.48
CA LEU A 250 -19.83 -4.43 2.33
C LEU A 250 -20.86 -4.91 1.29
N CYS A 251 -22.06 -4.33 1.29
CA CYS A 251 -23.15 -4.76 0.40
C CYS A 251 -23.01 -4.12 -0.99
N PRO A 252 -23.03 -4.89 -2.10
CA PRO A 252 -22.99 -4.33 -3.45
C PRO A 252 -24.29 -3.62 -3.88
N SER A 253 -25.36 -3.74 -3.08
CA SER A 253 -26.76 -3.39 -3.37
C SER A 253 -27.45 -4.32 -4.39
N CYS A 254 -28.79 -4.29 -4.40
CA CYS A 254 -29.59 -5.00 -5.40
C CYS A 254 -29.42 -4.44 -6.83
N GLU A 255 -28.98 -3.19 -6.97
CA GLU A 255 -28.82 -2.56 -8.30
C GLU A 255 -27.63 -3.11 -9.07
N LEU A 256 -26.55 -3.50 -8.36
CA LEU A 256 -25.36 -4.13 -8.95
C LEU A 256 -25.32 -5.66 -8.75
N GLY A 257 -26.42 -6.25 -8.31
CA GLY A 257 -26.58 -7.71 -8.30
C GLY A 257 -26.67 -8.28 -9.71
N ASP A 258 -26.65 -9.62 -9.81
CA ASP A 258 -26.85 -10.32 -11.08
C ASP A 258 -28.13 -9.85 -11.77
N ALA A 259 -28.03 -9.47 -13.06
CA ALA A 259 -29.11 -8.84 -13.80
C ALA A 259 -30.36 -9.72 -13.87
N HIS A 260 -30.20 -11.04 -14.02
CA HIS A 260 -31.33 -11.97 -14.12
C HIS A 260 -32.07 -12.10 -12.77
N VAL A 261 -31.31 -12.16 -11.67
CA VAL A 261 -31.84 -12.19 -10.29
C VAL A 261 -32.48 -10.85 -9.88
N ARG A 262 -32.00 -9.75 -10.45
CA ARG A 262 -32.54 -8.40 -10.27
C ARG A 262 -33.85 -8.22 -11.03
N GLU A 263 -33.88 -8.67 -12.28
CA GLU A 263 -35.04 -8.60 -13.18
C GLU A 263 -36.15 -9.58 -12.80
N SER A 264 -35.87 -10.64 -12.03
CA SER A 264 -36.92 -11.51 -11.46
C SER A 264 -37.64 -10.91 -10.24
N CYS A 265 -37.28 -9.71 -9.77
CA CYS A 265 -37.94 -9.04 -8.65
C CYS A 265 -39.02 -8.05 -9.13
N PRO A 266 -40.33 -8.32 -8.91
CA PRO A 266 -41.41 -7.45 -9.40
C PRO A 266 -41.37 -6.04 -8.78
N ILE A 267 -40.90 -5.92 -7.54
CA ILE A 267 -40.72 -4.62 -6.88
C ILE A 267 -39.59 -3.83 -7.54
N TYR A 268 -38.47 -4.48 -7.88
CA TYR A 268 -37.37 -3.83 -8.58
C TYR A 268 -37.81 -3.32 -9.96
N GLN A 269 -38.47 -4.18 -10.75
CA GLN A 269 -38.99 -3.79 -12.07
C GLN A 269 -39.94 -2.59 -11.97
N CYS A 270 -40.97 -2.66 -11.12
CA CYS A 270 -41.94 -1.58 -10.94
C CYS A 270 -41.28 -0.25 -10.50
N SER A 271 -40.35 -0.29 -9.54
CA SER A 271 -39.60 0.90 -9.10
C SER A 271 -38.60 1.41 -10.14
N SER A 272 -38.05 0.53 -10.99
CA SER A 272 -37.14 0.91 -12.08
C SER A 272 -37.88 1.53 -13.27
N GLU A 273 -39.07 1.03 -13.61
CA GLU A 273 -39.91 1.56 -14.69
C GLU A 273 -40.51 2.93 -14.34
N ARG A 274 -40.91 3.10 -13.07
CA ARG A 274 -41.48 4.36 -12.56
C ARG A 274 -40.42 5.39 -12.13
N ASP A 275 -39.17 4.97 -12.03
CA ASP A 275 -38.03 5.67 -11.42
C ASP A 275 -38.34 6.32 -10.05
N VAL A 276 -39.06 5.59 -9.20
CA VAL A 276 -39.45 6.02 -7.84
C VAL A 276 -39.17 4.86 -6.87
N LEU A 277 -38.46 5.13 -5.77
CA LEU A 277 -38.23 4.15 -4.70
C LEU A 277 -39.54 3.81 -4.00
N CYS A 278 -39.73 2.57 -3.53
CA CYS A 278 -40.95 2.22 -2.80
C CYS A 278 -41.24 3.15 -1.62
N ASN A 279 -40.22 3.61 -0.89
CA ASN A 279 -40.36 4.53 0.25
C ASN A 279 -40.96 5.89 -0.13
N ASP A 280 -40.67 6.36 -1.35
CA ASP A 280 -41.11 7.65 -1.88
C ASP A 280 -42.38 7.53 -2.74
N CYS A 281 -42.89 6.30 -2.91
CA CYS A 281 -44.07 6.01 -3.71
C CYS A 281 -45.36 6.39 -2.97
N SER A 282 -46.10 7.37 -3.48
CA SER A 282 -47.38 7.82 -2.92
C SER A 282 -48.46 6.72 -2.85
N GLU A 283 -48.32 5.66 -3.63
CA GLU A 283 -49.24 4.51 -3.70
C GLU A 283 -48.82 3.34 -2.78
N LEU A 284 -47.71 3.46 -2.03
CA LEU A 284 -47.12 2.32 -1.28
C LEU A 284 -48.12 1.62 -0.35
N SER A 285 -48.97 2.39 0.33
CA SER A 285 -49.98 1.89 1.28
C SER A 285 -51.06 0.99 0.64
N THR A 286 -51.30 1.14 -0.67
CA THR A 286 -52.26 0.37 -1.46
C THR A 286 -51.60 -0.49 -2.53
N CYS A 287 -50.27 -0.58 -2.58
CA CYS A 287 -49.53 -1.30 -3.61
C CYS A 287 -49.51 -2.82 -3.38
N ASP A 288 -50.22 -3.57 -4.23
CA ASP A 288 -50.28 -5.03 -4.13
C ASP A 288 -48.93 -5.70 -4.44
N ILE A 289 -48.15 -5.18 -5.40
CA ILE A 289 -46.79 -5.66 -5.72
C ILE A 289 -45.87 -5.56 -4.49
N TYR A 290 -45.94 -4.45 -3.75
CA TYR A 290 -45.16 -4.31 -2.53
C TYR A 290 -45.66 -5.25 -1.44
N ARG A 291 -46.98 -5.37 -1.26
CA ARG A 291 -47.61 -6.24 -0.24
C ARG A 291 -47.23 -7.72 -0.42
N GLU A 292 -47.18 -8.20 -1.66
CA GLU A 292 -46.89 -9.61 -1.97
C GLU A 292 -45.39 -9.96 -1.90
N TYR A 293 -44.51 -9.08 -2.40
CA TYR A 293 -43.10 -9.41 -2.60
C TYR A 293 -42.11 -8.77 -1.61
N CYS A 294 -42.53 -7.89 -0.68
CA CYS A 294 -41.59 -7.14 0.18
C CYS A 294 -40.69 -8.01 1.07
N ASN A 295 -41.15 -9.22 1.42
CA ASN A 295 -40.39 -10.19 2.21
C ASN A 295 -39.63 -11.23 1.36
N VAL A 296 -39.75 -11.17 0.03
CA VAL A 296 -39.19 -12.15 -0.93
C VAL A 296 -38.07 -11.47 -1.72
N CYS A 297 -36.93 -11.27 -1.07
CA CYS A 297 -35.74 -10.72 -1.73
C CYS A 297 -34.98 -11.82 -2.48
N PRO A 298 -34.87 -11.81 -3.82
CA PRO A 298 -34.14 -12.86 -4.54
C PRO A 298 -32.63 -12.85 -4.25
N PHE A 299 -32.09 -11.74 -3.70
CA PHE A 299 -30.71 -11.65 -3.22
C PHE A 299 -30.48 -12.23 -1.81
N SER A 300 -31.52 -12.59 -1.04
CA SER A 300 -31.35 -13.18 0.29
C SER A 300 -31.15 -14.70 0.29
N VAL A 301 -31.48 -15.37 -0.81
CA VAL A 301 -31.28 -16.82 -0.98
C VAL A 301 -29.83 -17.07 -1.44
N ASP A 302 -29.06 -17.81 -0.63
CA ASP A 302 -27.75 -18.31 -1.05
C ASP A 302 -27.93 -19.31 -2.20
N ARG A 303 -27.41 -18.96 -3.39
CA ARG A 303 -27.58 -19.73 -4.64
C ARG A 303 -26.75 -21.01 -4.67
N TYR A 304 -25.79 -21.20 -3.76
CA TYR A 304 -24.86 -22.33 -3.79
C TYR A 304 -24.74 -23.07 -2.45
N GLY A 305 -25.17 -22.46 -1.34
CA GLY A 305 -25.23 -23.08 -0.02
C GLY A 305 -23.88 -23.35 0.62
N LEU A 306 -22.81 -22.71 0.14
CA LEU A 306 -21.46 -22.89 0.70
C LEU A 306 -21.40 -22.30 2.11
N LYS A 307 -21.10 -23.16 3.08
CA LYS A 307 -20.85 -22.78 4.46
C LYS A 307 -19.53 -22.04 4.59
N VAL A 308 -19.47 -21.09 5.52
CA VAL A 308 -18.19 -20.54 6.03
C VAL A 308 -17.46 -21.60 6.87
N LYS A 309 -16.15 -21.41 7.09
CA LYS A 309 -15.27 -22.38 7.76
C LYS A 309 -15.26 -23.70 6.98
N SER A 310 -15.03 -23.61 5.68
CA SER A 310 -15.05 -24.77 4.78
C SER A 310 -14.21 -24.52 3.53
N SER A 311 -13.51 -25.58 3.11
CA SER A 311 -12.73 -25.63 1.87
C SER A 311 -13.40 -26.58 0.88
N TYR A 312 -13.34 -26.21 -0.39
CA TYR A 312 -14.09 -26.82 -1.48
C TYR A 312 -13.18 -27.08 -2.68
N LEU A 313 -13.46 -28.18 -3.40
CA LEU A 313 -12.74 -28.57 -4.60
C LEU A 313 -13.68 -28.54 -5.82
N TRP A 314 -13.26 -27.91 -6.90
CA TRP A 314 -13.95 -27.90 -8.18
C TRP A 314 -13.16 -28.73 -9.20
N GLU A 315 -13.72 -29.88 -9.55
CA GLU A 315 -13.14 -30.89 -10.43
C GLU A 315 -13.63 -30.72 -11.88
N ASP A 316 -13.16 -29.67 -12.55
CA ASP A 316 -13.45 -29.42 -13.97
C ASP A 316 -12.29 -28.68 -14.62
N ALA A 317 -11.98 -29.02 -15.88
CA ALA A 317 -10.98 -28.30 -16.66
C ALA A 317 -11.45 -26.87 -17.01
N ASP A 318 -12.76 -26.61 -16.97
CA ASP A 318 -13.31 -25.27 -17.12
C ASP A 318 -13.53 -24.58 -15.75
N PRO A 319 -12.76 -23.51 -15.43
CA PRO A 319 -12.94 -22.75 -14.19
C PRO A 319 -14.14 -21.79 -14.24
N GLN A 320 -14.82 -21.60 -15.38
CA GLN A 320 -15.87 -20.59 -15.56
C GLN A 320 -16.94 -20.61 -14.45
N PHE A 321 -17.39 -21.80 -14.04
CA PHE A 321 -18.38 -21.95 -12.99
C PHE A 321 -17.84 -21.63 -11.59
N ALA A 322 -16.58 -22.00 -11.29
CA ALA A 322 -15.94 -21.62 -10.03
C ALA A 322 -15.81 -20.08 -9.90
N PHE A 323 -15.55 -19.39 -11.01
CA PHE A 323 -15.62 -17.93 -11.08
C PHE A 323 -17.04 -17.38 -10.91
N GLU A 324 -18.08 -18.02 -11.47
CA GLU A 324 -19.49 -17.61 -11.25
C GLU A 324 -19.88 -17.72 -9.77
N VAL A 325 -19.54 -18.84 -9.12
CA VAL A 325 -19.76 -19.07 -7.68
C VAL A 325 -19.02 -18.02 -6.86
N PHE A 326 -17.72 -17.83 -7.11
CA PHE A 326 -16.91 -16.85 -6.40
C PHE A 326 -17.51 -15.44 -6.54
N ARG A 327 -17.81 -15.01 -7.77
CA ARG A 327 -18.41 -13.69 -8.08
C ARG A 327 -19.71 -13.45 -7.32
N ASP A 328 -20.62 -14.43 -7.26
CA ASP A 328 -21.91 -14.32 -6.56
C ASP A 328 -21.75 -14.01 -5.06
N TYR A 329 -20.68 -14.51 -4.43
CA TYR A 329 -20.35 -14.23 -3.02
C TYR A 329 -19.46 -13.00 -2.80
N ILE A 330 -18.80 -12.45 -3.83
CA ILE A 330 -18.18 -11.11 -3.75
C ILE A 330 -19.26 -10.02 -3.95
N ILE A 331 -20.21 -10.29 -4.84
CA ILE A 331 -21.59 -9.80 -4.72
C ILE A 331 -22.17 -10.34 -3.38
N ARG A 332 -23.27 -9.80 -2.85
CA ARG A 332 -23.75 -9.97 -1.46
C ARG A 332 -22.79 -9.41 -0.39
N GLY A 333 -21.47 -9.60 -0.48
CA GLY A 333 -20.47 -8.82 0.28
C GLY A 333 -19.30 -9.56 0.94
N SER A 334 -18.83 -10.71 0.45
CA SER A 334 -17.60 -11.34 0.94
C SER A 334 -16.37 -10.61 0.38
N PHE A 335 -15.31 -10.46 1.17
CA PHE A 335 -14.04 -9.98 0.66
C PHE A 335 -13.40 -11.06 -0.22
N GLY A 336 -13.04 -10.70 -1.47
CA GLY A 336 -12.45 -11.63 -2.44
C GLY A 336 -10.93 -11.59 -2.50
N LEU A 337 -10.32 -12.78 -2.56
CA LEU A 337 -8.93 -13.00 -2.98
C LEU A 337 -8.88 -14.04 -4.10
N LEU A 338 -8.47 -13.63 -5.29
CA LEU A 338 -8.22 -14.51 -6.44
C LEU A 338 -6.72 -14.82 -6.53
N ILE A 339 -6.35 -16.09 -6.48
CA ILE A 339 -5.02 -16.57 -6.82
C ILE A 339 -5.09 -17.20 -8.20
N THR A 340 -4.29 -16.70 -9.15
CA THR A 340 -4.40 -17.13 -10.56
C THR A 340 -3.09 -16.97 -11.34
N ARG A 341 -2.98 -17.69 -12.45
CA ARG A 341 -1.94 -17.48 -13.48
C ARG A 341 -2.33 -16.43 -14.51
N ASP A 342 -3.62 -16.17 -14.68
CA ASP A 342 -4.11 -15.17 -15.63
C ASP A 342 -3.67 -13.76 -15.20
N TYR A 343 -3.33 -12.92 -16.16
CA TYR A 343 -2.88 -11.54 -15.88
C TYR A 343 -4.01 -10.76 -15.17
N PRO A 344 -3.76 -10.06 -14.03
CA PRO A 344 -4.82 -9.64 -13.10
C PRO A 344 -5.97 -8.86 -13.73
N GLU A 345 -5.66 -7.81 -14.50
CA GLU A 345 -6.65 -6.95 -15.14
C GLU A 345 -7.50 -7.73 -16.14
N LYS A 346 -6.89 -8.68 -16.88
CA LYS A 346 -7.61 -9.55 -17.82
C LYS A 346 -8.52 -10.55 -17.11
N ALA A 347 -8.08 -11.11 -15.98
CA ALA A 347 -8.89 -12.01 -15.18
C ALA A 347 -10.12 -11.28 -14.58
N VAL A 348 -9.88 -10.09 -14.01
CA VAL A 348 -10.94 -9.24 -13.43
C VAL A 348 -11.96 -8.80 -14.49
N GLU A 349 -11.50 -8.40 -15.69
CA GLU A 349 -12.36 -8.02 -16.82
C GLU A 349 -13.16 -9.21 -17.35
N LYS A 350 -12.48 -10.33 -17.67
CA LYS A 350 -13.09 -11.54 -18.25
C LYS A 350 -14.21 -12.11 -17.35
N TYR A 351 -13.96 -12.18 -16.05
CA TYR A 351 -14.90 -12.78 -15.09
C TYR A 351 -15.77 -11.75 -14.34
N GLN A 352 -15.65 -10.46 -14.67
CA GLN A 352 -16.46 -9.37 -14.13
C GLN A 352 -16.43 -9.34 -12.59
N LEU A 353 -15.22 -9.29 -12.02
CA LEU A 353 -14.98 -9.46 -10.58
C LEU A 353 -14.88 -8.09 -9.85
N PRO A 354 -15.92 -7.62 -9.14
CA PRO A 354 -15.88 -6.32 -8.47
C PRO A 354 -15.00 -6.37 -7.21
N ASN A 355 -14.07 -5.42 -7.07
CA ASN A 355 -13.30 -5.17 -5.83
C ASN A 355 -12.57 -6.39 -5.25
N VAL A 356 -12.06 -7.28 -6.11
CA VAL A 356 -11.31 -8.47 -5.72
C VAL A 356 -9.81 -8.17 -5.62
N ASN A 357 -9.17 -8.66 -4.55
CA ASN A 357 -7.71 -8.66 -4.44
C ASN A 357 -7.16 -9.79 -5.30
N VAL A 358 -6.14 -9.54 -6.13
CA VAL A 358 -5.55 -10.58 -6.98
C VAL A 358 -4.13 -10.90 -6.50
N LEU A 359 -3.77 -12.19 -6.56
CA LEU A 359 -2.43 -12.72 -6.35
C LEU A 359 -2.01 -13.47 -7.62
N TRP A 360 -1.07 -12.89 -8.36
CA TRP A 360 -0.68 -13.38 -9.67
C TRP A 360 0.53 -14.31 -9.58
N LEU A 361 0.35 -15.58 -9.94
CA LEU A 361 1.38 -16.60 -9.96
C LEU A 361 2.29 -16.42 -11.18
N SER A 362 3.37 -15.66 -11.00
CA SER A 362 4.29 -15.27 -12.08
C SER A 362 5.72 -15.18 -11.56
N GLN A 363 6.68 -15.63 -12.37
CA GLN A 363 8.11 -15.43 -12.12
C GLN A 363 8.60 -14.03 -12.54
N VAL A 364 7.73 -13.21 -13.15
CA VAL A 364 8.04 -11.85 -13.60
C VAL A 364 7.57 -10.87 -12.53
N GLU A 365 8.49 -10.37 -11.71
CA GLU A 365 8.23 -9.46 -10.57
C GLU A 365 7.89 -8.00 -10.96
N GLU A 366 7.41 -7.75 -12.19
CA GLU A 366 7.09 -6.40 -12.66
C GLU A 366 5.78 -5.83 -12.09
N HIS A 367 4.83 -6.70 -11.74
CA HIS A 367 3.49 -6.32 -11.28
C HIS A 367 3.35 -6.41 -9.76
N GLU A 368 2.67 -5.45 -9.11
CA GLU A 368 2.58 -5.38 -7.63
C GLU A 368 1.86 -6.59 -7.01
N ALA A 369 0.90 -7.16 -7.73
CA ALA A 369 0.21 -8.39 -7.33
C ALA A 369 1.01 -9.70 -7.58
N SER A 370 2.21 -9.63 -8.17
CA SER A 370 2.97 -10.83 -8.55
C SER A 370 3.61 -11.54 -7.35
N VAL A 371 3.56 -12.86 -7.38
CA VAL A 371 4.27 -13.77 -6.47
C VAL A 371 4.86 -14.93 -7.27
N ASP A 372 6.16 -15.16 -7.06
CA ASP A 372 6.85 -16.33 -7.62
C ASP A 372 6.20 -17.63 -7.12
N PRO A 373 5.79 -18.56 -8.01
CA PRO A 373 5.13 -19.81 -7.64
C PRO A 373 5.98 -20.73 -6.75
N THR A 374 7.30 -20.59 -6.72
CA THR A 374 8.21 -21.33 -5.82
C THR A 374 8.15 -20.83 -4.38
N ASN A 375 7.63 -19.62 -4.15
CA ASN A 375 7.54 -19.01 -2.83
C ASN A 375 6.22 -19.37 -2.12
N LEU A 376 5.96 -20.67 -1.97
CA LEU A 376 4.81 -21.19 -1.23
C LEU A 376 4.65 -20.57 0.18
N PRO A 377 5.72 -20.30 0.97
CA PRO A 377 5.58 -19.62 2.26
C PRO A 377 4.96 -18.22 2.15
N ARG A 378 5.32 -17.44 1.12
CA ARG A 378 4.72 -16.12 0.84
C ARG A 378 3.25 -16.28 0.47
N ILE A 379 2.90 -17.22 -0.42
CA ILE A 379 1.51 -17.48 -0.82
C ILE A 379 0.66 -17.85 0.41
N THR A 380 1.08 -18.83 1.21
CA THR A 380 0.38 -19.24 2.44
C THR A 380 0.24 -18.08 3.42
N HIS A 381 1.31 -17.36 3.74
CA HIS A 381 1.24 -16.21 4.66
C HIS A 381 0.25 -15.14 4.17
N THR A 382 0.29 -14.82 2.88
CA THR A 382 -0.60 -13.85 2.24
C THR A 382 -2.07 -14.26 2.31
N VAL A 383 -2.39 -15.54 2.08
CA VAL A 383 -3.76 -16.07 2.22
C VAL A 383 -4.21 -16.08 3.68
N SER A 384 -3.34 -16.54 4.60
CA SER A 384 -3.63 -16.58 6.04
C SER A 384 -3.92 -15.19 6.61
N GLU A 385 -3.13 -14.18 6.24
CA GLU A 385 -3.38 -12.79 6.67
C GLU A 385 -4.67 -12.23 6.10
N PHE A 386 -4.99 -12.52 4.83
CA PHE A 386 -6.26 -12.10 4.22
C PHE A 386 -7.47 -12.69 4.95
N VAL A 387 -7.46 -14.01 5.19
CA VAL A 387 -8.51 -14.75 5.92
C VAL A 387 -8.66 -14.24 7.35
N ARG A 388 -7.56 -13.90 8.02
CA ARG A 388 -7.54 -13.38 9.40
C ARG A 388 -8.04 -11.93 9.53
N GLN A 389 -7.84 -11.10 8.51
CA GLN A 389 -8.22 -9.67 8.54
C GLN A 389 -9.62 -9.40 8.01
N ALA A 390 -10.16 -10.24 7.12
CA ALA A 390 -11.49 -10.06 6.53
C ALA A 390 -12.61 -10.57 7.47
N PRO A 391 -13.67 -9.77 7.76
CA PRO A 391 -14.81 -10.20 8.58
C PRO A 391 -15.57 -11.41 8.00
N ILE A 392 -15.67 -11.47 6.68
CA ILE A 392 -16.10 -12.65 5.92
C ILE A 392 -15.36 -12.67 4.58
N SER A 393 -14.70 -13.78 4.24
CA SER A 393 -13.83 -13.88 3.06
C SER A 393 -14.17 -15.05 2.14
N PHE A 394 -13.82 -14.91 0.87
CA PHE A 394 -13.73 -16.00 -0.09
C PHE A 394 -12.36 -15.92 -0.77
N VAL A 395 -11.61 -17.01 -0.74
CA VAL A 395 -10.39 -17.23 -1.52
C VAL A 395 -10.69 -18.20 -2.67
N LEU A 396 -10.34 -17.85 -3.90
CA LEU A 396 -10.39 -18.73 -5.07
C LEU A 396 -8.96 -18.99 -5.58
N LEU A 397 -8.54 -20.26 -5.65
CA LEU A 397 -7.27 -20.67 -6.24
C LEU A 397 -7.51 -21.34 -7.60
N THR A 398 -6.87 -20.78 -8.64
CA THR A 398 -6.82 -21.34 -9.99
C THR A 398 -5.37 -21.57 -10.41
N GLY A 399 -5.07 -22.72 -11.00
CA GLY A 399 -3.72 -23.12 -11.37
C GLY A 399 -2.94 -23.80 -10.24
N LEU A 400 -3.58 -24.69 -9.48
CA LEU A 400 -2.89 -25.54 -8.50
C LEU A 400 -1.78 -26.37 -9.17
N GLU A 401 -2.06 -26.86 -10.38
CA GLU A 401 -1.17 -27.63 -11.25
C GLU A 401 0.17 -26.93 -11.44
N TYR A 402 0.16 -25.61 -11.57
CA TYR A 402 1.37 -24.81 -11.75
C TYR A 402 2.19 -24.72 -10.46
N LEU A 403 1.54 -24.60 -9.30
CA LEU A 403 2.24 -24.69 -8.01
C LEU A 403 2.85 -26.09 -7.83
N MET A 404 2.15 -27.15 -8.26
CA MET A 404 2.64 -28.52 -8.19
C MET A 404 3.85 -28.75 -9.11
N VAL A 405 3.80 -28.28 -10.37
CA VAL A 405 4.93 -28.34 -11.32
C VAL A 405 6.18 -27.63 -10.76
N HIS A 406 6.02 -26.49 -10.07
CA HIS A 406 7.15 -25.74 -9.53
C HIS A 406 7.71 -26.26 -8.18
N ASN A 407 6.93 -27.03 -7.40
CA ASN A 407 7.30 -27.36 -6.01
C ASN A 407 7.19 -28.85 -5.62
N GLY A 408 6.50 -29.66 -6.41
CA GLY A 408 6.07 -31.01 -6.06
C GLY A 408 4.82 -31.04 -5.16
N PHE A 409 3.95 -32.02 -5.39
CA PHE A 409 2.66 -32.17 -4.69
C PHE A 409 2.78 -32.18 -3.17
N ASP A 410 3.69 -32.97 -2.59
CA ASP A 410 3.87 -33.09 -1.13
C ASP A 410 4.17 -31.76 -0.42
N ARG A 411 4.79 -30.80 -1.12
CA ARG A 411 5.02 -29.46 -0.57
C ARG A 411 3.76 -28.62 -0.68
N VAL A 412 3.12 -28.61 -1.84
CA VAL A 412 1.87 -27.86 -2.07
C VAL A 412 0.78 -28.32 -1.11
N LEU A 413 0.59 -29.63 -0.93
CA LEU A 413 -0.40 -30.21 -0.01
C LEU A 413 -0.21 -29.72 1.43
N LYS A 414 1.02 -29.70 1.96
CA LYS A 414 1.32 -29.15 3.30
C LYS A 414 0.95 -27.67 3.42
N HIS A 415 1.22 -26.89 2.38
CA HIS A 415 0.84 -25.48 2.33
C HIS A 415 -0.68 -25.27 2.21
N LEU A 416 -1.40 -26.18 1.52
CA LEU A 416 -2.86 -26.20 1.49
C LEU A 416 -3.46 -26.56 2.86
N HIS A 417 -2.88 -27.52 3.60
CA HIS A 417 -3.32 -27.83 4.97
C HIS A 417 -3.21 -26.61 5.88
N MET A 418 -2.07 -25.89 5.83
CA MET A 418 -1.90 -24.65 6.60
C MET A 418 -2.94 -23.57 6.25
N ILE A 419 -3.34 -23.46 4.97
CA ILE A 419 -4.42 -22.57 4.55
C ILE A 419 -5.77 -23.08 5.07
N ASN A 420 -6.03 -24.39 4.98
CA ASN A 420 -7.26 -25.03 5.47
C ASN A 420 -7.47 -24.77 6.97
N ASP A 421 -6.41 -24.90 7.79
CA ASP A 421 -6.45 -24.61 9.23
C ASP A 421 -6.88 -23.15 9.53
N GLN A 422 -6.40 -22.19 8.74
CA GLN A 422 -6.83 -20.79 8.87
C GLN A 422 -8.27 -20.60 8.37
N VAL A 423 -8.65 -21.28 7.30
CA VAL A 423 -10.00 -21.20 6.73
C VAL A 423 -11.05 -21.75 7.71
N MET A 424 -10.78 -22.89 8.34
CA MET A 424 -11.67 -23.55 9.31
C MET A 424 -11.83 -22.76 10.62
N THR A 425 -10.88 -21.88 10.96
CA THR A 425 -10.93 -21.07 12.19
C THR A 425 -11.63 -19.72 12.01
N HIS A 426 -11.66 -19.16 10.80
CA HIS A 426 -12.22 -17.83 10.49
C HIS A 426 -13.48 -17.92 9.60
N ASN A 427 -14.29 -16.86 9.53
CA ASN A 427 -15.51 -16.85 8.70
C ASN A 427 -15.17 -16.75 7.20
N SER A 428 -14.63 -17.82 6.64
CA SER A 428 -14.06 -17.80 5.29
C SER A 428 -14.46 -19.02 4.48
N ARG A 429 -14.32 -18.90 3.16
CA ARG A 429 -14.49 -19.98 2.19
C ARG A 429 -13.24 -20.08 1.35
N PHE A 430 -12.83 -21.30 1.02
CA PHE A 430 -11.74 -21.54 0.08
C PHE A 430 -12.25 -22.47 -1.02
N LEU A 431 -12.03 -22.09 -2.28
CA LEU A 431 -12.35 -22.91 -3.44
C LEU A 431 -11.09 -23.09 -4.28
N ILE A 432 -10.74 -24.33 -4.59
CA ILE A 432 -9.65 -24.67 -5.51
C ILE A 432 -10.25 -25.27 -6.77
N VAL A 433 -9.78 -24.81 -7.94
CA VAL A 433 -10.04 -25.48 -9.22
C VAL A 433 -8.88 -26.42 -9.53
N VAL A 434 -9.21 -27.65 -9.92
CA VAL A 434 -8.28 -28.65 -10.45
C VAL A 434 -8.86 -29.34 -11.69
N ASP A 435 -8.02 -29.66 -12.68
CA ASP A 435 -8.38 -30.64 -13.71
C ASP A 435 -8.00 -32.06 -13.22
N PRO A 436 -8.98 -32.97 -12.97
CA PRO A 436 -8.70 -34.35 -12.58
C PRO A 436 -7.82 -35.14 -13.57
N LYS A 437 -7.72 -34.70 -14.83
CA LYS A 437 -6.88 -35.34 -15.86
C LYS A 437 -5.42 -34.90 -15.79
N ALA A 438 -5.13 -33.80 -15.10
CA ALA A 438 -3.79 -33.23 -14.94
C ALA A 438 -3.08 -33.70 -13.65
N MET A 439 -3.68 -34.63 -12.90
CA MET A 439 -3.22 -35.11 -11.60
C MET A 439 -3.16 -36.63 -11.52
N ASP A 440 -2.29 -37.15 -10.64
CA ASP A 440 -2.32 -38.57 -10.31
C ASP A 440 -3.57 -38.91 -9.46
N PRO A 441 -4.24 -40.07 -9.67
CA PRO A 441 -5.45 -40.43 -8.91
C PRO A 441 -5.25 -40.42 -7.39
N LYS A 442 -4.04 -40.75 -6.93
CA LYS A 442 -3.66 -40.72 -5.50
C LYS A 442 -3.59 -39.30 -4.95
N GLU A 443 -3.14 -38.34 -5.75
CA GLU A 443 -3.05 -36.92 -5.36
C GLU A 443 -4.46 -36.32 -5.25
N LEU A 444 -5.33 -36.66 -6.21
CA LEU A 444 -6.72 -36.21 -6.21
C LEU A 444 -7.46 -36.72 -4.97
N SER A 445 -7.38 -38.00 -4.64
CA SER A 445 -8.02 -38.55 -3.43
C SER A 445 -7.43 -38.08 -2.10
N LEU A 446 -6.25 -37.43 -2.11
CA LEU A 446 -5.76 -36.71 -0.94
C LEU A 446 -6.41 -35.33 -0.83
N LEU A 447 -6.67 -34.62 -1.94
CA LEU A 447 -7.44 -33.36 -1.93
C LEU A 447 -8.93 -33.58 -1.58
N GLU A 448 -9.58 -34.60 -2.18
CA GLU A 448 -10.99 -34.98 -1.91
C GLU A 448 -11.25 -35.32 -0.42
N ARG A 449 -10.20 -35.72 0.30
CA ARG A 449 -10.27 -36.06 1.73
C ARG A 449 -10.24 -34.83 2.64
N GLU A 450 -9.54 -33.78 2.23
CA GLU A 450 -9.32 -32.55 3.00
C GLU A 450 -10.31 -31.43 2.66
N MET A 451 -10.95 -31.51 1.49
CA MET A 451 -11.83 -30.48 0.93
C MET A 451 -13.12 -31.10 0.37
N HIS A 452 -14.24 -30.39 0.47
CA HIS A 452 -15.52 -30.89 0.00
C HIS A 452 -15.62 -30.79 -1.53
N PRO A 453 -15.75 -31.91 -2.27
CA PRO A 453 -15.86 -31.88 -3.73
C PRO A 453 -17.22 -31.32 -4.16
N LEU A 454 -17.20 -30.30 -5.00
CA LEU A 454 -18.37 -29.65 -5.56
C LEU A 454 -18.67 -30.21 -6.95
N LYS A 455 -19.90 -30.69 -7.15
CA LYS A 455 -20.40 -31.23 -8.41
C LYS A 455 -21.63 -30.45 -8.85
N LYS A 456 -21.76 -30.19 -10.16
CA LYS A 456 -22.87 -29.45 -10.78
C LYS A 456 -24.26 -29.96 -10.34
N ASP A 457 -24.36 -31.25 -10.07
CA ASP A 457 -25.60 -31.94 -9.70
C ASP A 457 -25.98 -31.78 -8.20
N ASN A 458 -25.02 -31.45 -7.34
CA ASN A 458 -25.19 -31.35 -5.89
C ASN A 458 -25.17 -29.90 -5.35
N LEU A 459 -24.80 -28.93 -6.19
CA LEU A 459 -24.94 -27.51 -5.89
C LEU A 459 -26.40 -27.12 -6.10
N PHE A 460 -27.07 -26.69 -5.01
CA PHE A 460 -28.48 -26.34 -5.00
C PHE A 460 -28.80 -25.20 -5.97
N LYS A 461 -29.18 -25.53 -7.21
CA LYS A 461 -30.05 -24.63 -7.97
C LYS A 461 -31.38 -24.54 -7.20
N SER A 462 -31.54 -23.49 -6.40
CA SER A 462 -32.88 -23.04 -6.01
C SER A 462 -33.72 -22.97 -7.29
N PRO A 463 -34.96 -23.49 -7.32
CA PRO A 463 -35.78 -23.44 -8.53
C PRO A 463 -35.90 -21.98 -8.99
N GLY A 464 -35.69 -21.78 -10.29
CA GLY A 464 -35.68 -20.46 -10.93
C GLY A 464 -37.07 -19.87 -11.12
#